data_AF-A0A9W9NKC7-F1
#
_entry.id   AF-A0A9W9NKC7-F1
#
_cell.length_a   1.000
_cell.length_b   1.000
_cell.length_c   1.000
_cell.angle_alpha   90.00
_cell.angle_beta   90.00
_cell.angle_gamma   90.00
#
_symmetry.space_group_name_H-M   'P 1'
#
loop_
_entity.id
_entity.type
_entity.pdbx_description
1 polymer ?
#
loop_
_entity_poly.entity_id
_entity_poly.type
_entity_poly.pdbx_seq_one_letter_code
_entity_poly.pdbx_strand_id
1 'polypeptide(L)'
;MSTVTITQTNIPEAGDALPPEDNHAVSVSLQTWENTLKWARKDAEFLERMRTGYPRFFIPLVVRELSNKLLEWATRRHAFDPLCPKAAALVSKPGQASLLFPKKWMAKTCQKFLSDSQDDIVVLEFRFSGECQIVQDFSLTYVGLEQDIIYANVFADNLLPRAKSFWQHAGLGISSRCACFWLENAPFLRHPTKKTMPMILPLEEAENASFTLRQRISDLLGTDSHPTGLEDVYLYPSGMSAIYHAAAAINKIQGSDAVHKVAIFGFLYVDTFKVLSKVHEFDCVLYGYASASDLDQLEKDLDEGLRIDALYTEFPGNPLLSSPDLSRIHALASKHNFLFVVDDTIATSVNVSILNQCDVICTSLTKMFSGGCNVMGGSLVLNPRSKFYQRLCKSIGHYFEDTCFPLDVMVMEQNSANFESRVVKASRNAESLVQMLRDHPAVAEVFYPKGSSSQQVYDEFKKPGKGYGFLLSIRFLQPSAAVAFHDALLVAKGPSLGTNFTLCCAYTLIAHYSELEWAAKFGVIEHLVRISIGIEDLQYLKDLFRKALTAASEAVEPF
;
A
#
# COMPACT_ATOMS: atom_id res chain seq x y z
N MET A 1 11.00 -14.72 15.55
CA MET A 1 10.41 -13.37 15.37
C MET A 1 9.80 -12.94 16.68
N SER A 2 10.25 -11.82 17.24
CA SER A 2 9.64 -11.21 18.43
C SER A 2 8.25 -10.68 18.05
N THR A 3 7.20 -11.19 18.70
CA THR A 3 5.91 -10.50 18.72
C THR A 3 6.07 -9.29 19.62
N VAL A 4 5.94 -8.07 19.05
CA VAL A 4 5.80 -6.86 19.86
C VAL A 4 4.52 -7.01 20.66
N THR A 5 4.66 -7.38 21.93
CA THR A 5 3.53 -7.49 22.84
C THR A 5 3.37 -6.13 23.48
N ILE A 6 2.36 -5.39 23.06
CA ILE A 6 2.04 -4.12 23.70
C ILE A 6 1.36 -4.43 25.02
N THR A 7 2.01 -4.04 26.11
CA THR A 7 1.50 -4.12 27.48
C THR A 7 1.23 -2.71 27.99
N GLN A 8 0.56 -2.59 29.13
CA GLN A 8 0.37 -1.29 29.81
C GLN A 8 1.69 -0.56 30.08
N THR A 9 2.81 -1.27 30.18
CA THR A 9 4.11 -0.69 30.48
C THR A 9 4.87 -0.21 29.23
N ASN A 10 4.47 -0.64 28.04
CA ASN A 10 5.21 -0.41 26.78
C ASN A 10 4.28 0.09 25.65
N ILE A 11 3.30 0.95 25.96
CA ILE A 11 2.42 1.55 24.94
C ILE A 11 3.19 2.64 24.18
N PRO A 12 3.37 2.54 22.85
CA PRO A 12 4.18 3.50 22.07
C PRO A 12 3.52 4.87 22.02
N GLU A 13 4.21 5.94 22.36
CA GLU A 13 3.66 7.30 22.43
C GLU A 13 3.06 7.75 21.08
N ALA A 14 2.17 8.73 21.09
CA ALA A 14 1.56 9.20 19.86
C ALA A 14 2.61 9.80 18.90
N GLY A 15 2.67 9.29 17.67
CA GLY A 15 3.70 9.63 16.69
C GLY A 15 4.88 8.63 16.62
N ASP A 16 5.02 7.74 17.61
CA ASP A 16 6.05 6.71 17.59
C ASP A 16 5.85 5.69 16.46
N ALA A 17 6.97 5.11 16.02
CA ALA A 17 7.00 4.02 15.05
C ALA A 17 6.21 2.79 15.55
N LEU A 18 5.57 2.08 14.60
CA LEU A 18 4.98 0.76 14.84
C LEU A 18 5.58 -0.26 13.85
N PRO A 19 6.42 -1.22 14.31
CA PRO A 19 6.81 -1.45 15.70
C PRO A 19 7.71 -0.34 16.28
N PRO A 20 7.75 -0.19 17.62
CA PRO A 20 8.59 0.82 18.27
C PRO A 20 10.06 0.67 17.90
N GLU A 21 10.78 1.80 17.87
CA GLU A 21 12.23 1.89 17.60
C GLU A 21 12.69 1.45 16.21
N ASP A 22 11.79 1.00 15.32
CA ASP A 22 12.13 0.67 13.94
C ASP A 22 12.06 1.93 13.05
N ASN A 23 13.22 2.41 12.60
CA ASN A 23 13.33 3.57 11.71
C ASN A 23 12.65 3.36 10.35
N HIS A 24 12.33 2.11 10.00
CA HIS A 24 11.69 1.73 8.76
C HIS A 24 10.23 1.31 8.94
N ALA A 25 9.67 1.50 10.13
CA ALA A 25 8.26 1.20 10.39
C ALA A 25 7.34 1.85 9.35
N VAL A 26 6.36 1.09 8.88
CA VAL A 26 5.36 1.55 7.88
C VAL A 26 4.09 2.07 8.54
N SER A 27 4.07 2.13 9.87
CA SER A 27 2.94 2.62 10.67
C SER A 27 3.41 3.49 11.82
N VAL A 28 2.48 4.27 12.37
CA VAL A 28 2.67 5.20 13.49
C VAL A 28 1.59 5.03 14.52
N SER A 29 1.93 5.30 15.78
CA SER A 29 1.01 5.24 16.90
C SER A 29 0.03 6.41 16.90
N LEU A 30 -1.25 6.09 16.80
CA LEU A 30 -2.41 6.97 16.98
C LEU A 30 -3.24 6.45 18.16
N GLN A 31 -2.67 6.52 19.38
CA GLN A 31 -3.19 5.79 20.56
C GLN A 31 -4.66 6.02 20.93
N THR A 32 -5.21 7.19 20.62
CA THR A 32 -6.57 7.57 20.99
C THR A 32 -7.36 8.03 19.78
N TRP A 33 -8.68 8.05 19.91
CA TRP A 33 -9.57 8.61 18.89
C TRP A 33 -9.24 10.08 18.61
N GLU A 34 -8.95 10.85 19.66
CA GLU A 34 -8.53 12.25 19.55
C GLU A 34 -7.19 12.41 18.81
N ASN A 35 -6.22 11.51 19.01
CA ASN A 35 -4.97 11.52 18.24
C ASN A 35 -5.24 11.28 16.74
N THR A 36 -6.21 10.42 16.41
CA THR A 36 -6.65 10.22 15.03
C THR A 36 -7.29 11.48 14.46
N LEU A 37 -8.13 12.18 15.22
CA LEU A 37 -8.73 13.45 14.82
C LEU A 37 -7.68 14.55 14.62
N LYS A 38 -6.70 14.67 15.52
CA LYS A 38 -5.56 15.61 15.37
C LYS A 38 -4.79 15.35 14.08
N TRP A 39 -4.49 14.09 13.78
CA TRP A 39 -3.88 13.71 12.51
C TRP A 39 -4.75 14.09 11.32
N ALA A 40 -6.04 13.74 11.35
CA ALA A 40 -6.97 13.98 10.25
C ALA A 40 -7.20 15.48 9.97
N ARG A 41 -7.18 16.30 11.03
CA ARG A 41 -7.24 17.78 10.99
C ARG A 41 -5.92 18.43 10.61
N LYS A 42 -4.84 17.66 10.45
CA LYS A 42 -3.47 18.14 10.16
C LYS A 42 -2.94 19.08 11.25
N ASP A 43 -3.17 18.75 12.51
CA ASP A 43 -2.61 19.48 13.65
C ASP A 43 -1.07 19.52 13.56
N ALA A 44 -0.48 20.72 13.58
CA ALA A 44 0.94 20.91 13.28
C ALA A 44 1.85 20.27 14.34
N GLU A 45 1.55 20.48 15.63
CA GLU A 45 2.32 19.92 16.74
C GLU A 45 2.27 18.38 16.72
N PHE A 46 1.13 17.81 16.38
CA PHE A 46 0.98 16.36 16.26
C PHE A 46 1.76 15.78 15.09
N LEU A 47 1.74 16.44 13.92
CA LEU A 47 2.47 15.99 12.73
C LEU A 47 4.00 16.03 12.91
N GLU A 48 4.52 16.97 13.69
CA GLU A 48 5.96 17.07 14.00
C GLU A 48 6.49 15.89 14.83
N ARG A 49 5.61 15.21 15.58
CA ARG A 49 5.98 14.02 16.38
C ARG A 49 6.14 12.76 15.52
N MET A 50 5.65 12.76 14.29
CA MET A 50 5.69 11.59 13.41
C MET A 50 7.08 11.40 12.80
N ARG A 51 7.70 10.24 13.05
CA ARG A 51 9.08 9.97 12.60
C ARG A 51 9.18 9.20 11.28
N THR A 52 8.43 8.11 11.16
CA THR A 52 8.44 7.20 10.00
C THR A 52 7.05 6.66 9.74
N GLY A 53 6.74 6.22 8.51
CA GLY A 53 5.41 5.71 8.20
C GLY A 53 5.21 5.46 6.71
N TYR A 54 4.06 4.89 6.36
CA TYR A 54 3.69 4.68 4.96
C TYR A 54 3.48 6.03 4.24
N PRO A 55 3.99 6.24 3.01
CA PRO A 55 3.94 7.52 2.28
C PRO A 55 2.55 8.17 2.15
N ARG A 56 1.47 7.38 2.27
CA ARG A 56 0.09 7.90 2.41
C ARG A 56 -0.06 8.90 3.55
N PHE A 57 0.57 8.64 4.70
CA PHE A 57 0.46 9.47 5.88
C PHE A 57 1.36 10.68 5.75
N PHE A 58 2.66 10.44 5.56
CA PHE A 58 3.67 11.46 5.33
C PHE A 58 4.88 10.83 4.65
N ILE A 59 5.72 11.67 4.04
CA ILE A 59 7.01 11.23 3.53
C ILE A 59 7.92 10.98 4.75
N PRO A 60 8.51 9.78 4.91
CA PRO A 60 9.38 9.48 6.05
C PRO A 60 10.42 10.56 6.26
N LEU A 61 10.66 10.98 7.52
CA LEU A 61 11.55 12.11 7.81
C LEU A 61 12.96 11.87 7.26
N VAL A 62 13.45 10.64 7.29
CA VAL A 62 14.76 10.28 6.72
C VAL A 62 14.83 10.45 5.20
N VAL A 63 13.72 10.26 4.48
CA VAL A 63 13.66 10.55 3.04
C VAL A 63 13.70 12.06 2.80
N ARG A 64 13.01 12.84 3.64
CA ARG A 64 13.08 14.31 3.59
C ARG A 64 14.48 14.83 3.91
N GLU A 65 15.17 14.21 4.87
CA GLU A 65 16.56 14.54 5.20
C GLU A 65 17.48 14.32 3.99
N LEU A 66 17.38 13.16 3.33
CA LEU A 66 18.15 12.89 2.11
C LEU A 66 17.81 13.90 1.02
N SER A 67 16.53 14.16 0.77
CA SER A 67 16.06 15.13 -0.23
C SER A 67 16.66 16.51 0.00
N ASN A 68 16.65 17.00 1.25
CA ASN A 68 17.23 18.28 1.63
C ASN A 68 18.75 18.30 1.41
N LYS A 69 19.48 17.26 1.84
CA LYS A 69 20.93 17.21 1.67
C LYS A 69 21.36 17.10 0.21
N LEU A 70 20.61 16.38 -0.63
CA LEU A 70 20.86 16.33 -2.08
C LEU A 70 20.62 17.70 -2.73
N LEU A 71 19.57 18.41 -2.30
CA LEU A 71 19.30 19.77 -2.78
C LEU A 71 20.42 20.73 -2.37
N GLU A 72 20.82 20.73 -1.09
CA GLU A 72 21.96 21.51 -0.59
C GLU A 72 23.26 21.20 -1.35
N TRP A 73 23.50 19.91 -1.63
CA TRP A 73 24.66 19.47 -2.39
C TRP A 73 24.63 20.02 -3.82
N ALA A 74 23.49 19.96 -4.51
CA ALA A 74 23.32 20.54 -5.83
C ALA A 74 23.57 22.06 -5.80
N THR A 75 22.99 22.79 -4.83
CA THR A 75 23.22 24.24 -4.64
C THR A 75 24.70 24.58 -4.48
N ARG A 76 25.47 23.81 -3.70
CA ARG A 76 26.92 24.03 -3.53
C ARG A 76 27.73 23.65 -4.75
N ARG A 77 27.38 22.56 -5.44
CA ARG A 77 28.09 22.07 -6.63
C ARG A 77 27.94 22.99 -7.84
N HIS A 78 26.90 23.83 -7.90
CA HIS A 78 26.82 24.96 -8.85
C HIS A 78 28.03 25.91 -8.80
N ALA A 79 28.84 25.89 -7.72
CA ALA A 79 30.11 26.61 -7.69
C ALA A 79 31.25 25.92 -8.47
N PHE A 80 31.09 24.66 -8.88
CA PHE A 80 32.16 23.81 -9.44
C PHE A 80 31.81 23.09 -10.76
N ASP A 81 30.53 22.98 -11.17
CA ASP A 81 30.08 22.26 -12.38
C ASP A 81 28.86 22.99 -13.02
N PRO A 82 28.86 23.33 -14.34
CA PRO A 82 27.78 24.08 -14.96
C PRO A 82 26.54 23.21 -15.22
N LEU A 83 25.78 22.94 -14.17
CA LEU A 83 24.37 22.61 -14.32
C LEU A 83 23.70 23.72 -15.17
N CYS A 84 22.84 23.35 -16.14
CA CYS A 84 22.15 24.28 -17.04
C CYS A 84 21.63 25.52 -16.28
N PRO A 85 21.76 26.75 -16.81
CA PRO A 85 21.34 27.98 -16.13
C PRO A 85 19.93 27.91 -15.53
N LYS A 86 19.01 27.17 -16.19
CA LYS A 86 17.65 26.94 -15.70
C LYS A 86 17.60 26.17 -14.37
N ALA A 87 18.36 25.08 -14.25
CA ALA A 87 18.40 24.32 -12.99
C ALA A 87 19.17 25.07 -11.91
N ALA A 88 20.24 25.78 -12.28
CA ALA A 88 20.96 26.63 -11.34
C ALA A 88 20.08 27.72 -10.74
N ALA A 89 19.27 28.37 -11.58
CA ALA A 89 18.28 29.33 -11.13
C ALA A 89 17.22 28.69 -10.23
N LEU A 90 16.72 27.49 -10.56
CA LEU A 90 15.70 26.83 -9.75
C LEU A 90 16.23 26.34 -8.40
N VAL A 91 17.31 25.57 -8.40
CA VAL A 91 17.93 24.96 -7.20
C VAL A 91 18.44 26.02 -6.21
N SER A 92 18.79 27.21 -6.70
CA SER A 92 19.27 28.32 -5.87
C SER A 92 18.15 29.23 -5.35
N LYS A 93 16.90 29.07 -5.81
CA LYS A 93 15.77 29.84 -5.28
C LYS A 93 15.45 29.37 -3.85
N PRO A 94 15.12 30.29 -2.93
CA PRO A 94 14.48 29.91 -1.67
C PRO A 94 13.14 29.19 -1.91
N GLY A 95 12.69 28.38 -0.94
CA GLY A 95 11.37 27.73 -1.00
C GLY A 95 11.27 26.61 -2.04
N GLN A 96 12.35 25.85 -2.26
CA GLN A 96 12.32 24.66 -3.10
C GLN A 96 12.16 23.40 -2.27
N ALA A 97 11.47 22.41 -2.84
CA ALA A 97 11.35 21.07 -2.31
C ALA A 97 11.77 20.05 -3.39
N SER A 98 12.04 18.81 -2.97
CA SER A 98 12.23 17.73 -3.93
C SER A 98 11.58 16.41 -3.51
N LEU A 99 11.29 15.59 -4.51
CA LEU A 99 10.80 14.23 -4.35
C LEU A 99 11.74 13.24 -5.02
N LEU A 100 12.06 12.14 -4.33
CA LEU A 100 13.12 11.23 -4.72
C LEU A 100 12.56 9.93 -5.31
N PHE A 101 13.14 9.49 -6.41
CA PHE A 101 12.74 8.32 -7.19
C PHE A 101 13.93 7.42 -7.53
N PRO A 102 13.75 6.09 -7.59
CA PRO A 102 14.82 5.16 -7.92
C PRO A 102 15.12 5.12 -9.43
N LYS A 103 14.18 5.50 -10.30
CA LYS A 103 14.35 5.43 -11.77
C LYS A 103 13.99 6.73 -12.47
N LYS A 104 14.65 6.98 -13.60
CA LYS A 104 14.44 8.15 -14.46
C LYS A 104 12.98 8.30 -14.88
N TRP A 105 12.39 7.22 -15.39
CA TRP A 105 11.02 7.27 -15.90
C TRP A 105 10.01 7.59 -14.79
N MET A 106 10.23 7.13 -13.55
CA MET A 106 9.35 7.42 -12.41
C MET A 106 9.39 8.92 -12.07
N ALA A 107 10.59 9.50 -12.04
CA ALA A 107 10.75 10.94 -11.83
C ALA A 107 10.09 11.73 -12.97
N LYS A 108 10.27 11.30 -14.23
CA LYS A 108 9.63 11.94 -15.39
C LYS A 108 8.10 11.82 -15.37
N THR A 109 7.54 10.69 -14.93
CA THR A 109 6.09 10.55 -14.74
C THR A 109 5.59 11.50 -13.66
N CYS A 110 6.30 11.63 -12.53
CA CYS A 110 5.94 12.61 -11.51
C CYS A 110 6.06 14.05 -12.04
N GLN A 111 7.09 14.35 -12.83
CA GLN A 111 7.24 15.66 -13.49
C GLN A 111 6.01 15.94 -14.36
N LYS A 112 5.64 15.01 -15.26
CA LYS A 112 4.44 15.15 -16.10
C LYS A 112 3.17 15.36 -15.27
N PHE A 113 2.99 14.59 -14.20
CA PHE A 113 1.83 14.72 -13.30
C PHE A 113 1.73 16.09 -12.62
N LEU A 114 2.86 16.77 -12.43
CA LEU A 114 2.90 18.12 -11.85
C LEU A 114 2.75 19.23 -12.89
N SER A 115 3.11 18.98 -14.16
CA SER A 115 3.32 19.99 -15.22
C SER A 115 2.06 20.58 -15.89
N ASP A 116 0.89 20.62 -15.24
CA ASP A 116 -0.34 21.19 -15.85
C ASP A 116 -0.29 22.72 -16.08
N SER A 117 0.72 23.41 -15.54
CA SER A 117 0.78 24.87 -15.57
C SER A 117 2.20 25.36 -15.44
N GLN A 118 2.88 25.72 -16.55
CA GLN A 118 4.02 26.67 -16.65
C GLN A 118 5.11 26.70 -15.53
N ASP A 119 5.25 25.66 -14.71
CA ASP A 119 6.13 25.66 -13.55
C ASP A 119 7.52 25.14 -13.92
N ASP A 120 8.56 25.78 -13.38
CA ASP A 120 9.94 25.33 -13.50
C ASP A 120 10.16 24.08 -12.64
N ILE A 121 9.84 22.89 -13.17
CA ILE A 121 10.16 21.61 -12.55
C ILE A 121 11.38 21.02 -13.25
N VAL A 122 12.42 20.67 -12.50
CA VAL A 122 13.63 20.05 -13.04
C VAL A 122 13.83 18.67 -12.42
N VAL A 123 14.23 17.71 -13.24
CA VAL A 123 14.66 16.40 -12.76
C VAL A 123 16.18 16.39 -12.70
N LEU A 124 16.74 16.18 -11.51
CA LEU A 124 18.17 15.99 -11.28
C LEU A 124 18.46 14.50 -11.12
N GLU A 125 19.56 14.05 -11.70
CA GLU A 125 20.17 12.74 -11.47
C GLU A 125 21.35 12.93 -10.52
N PHE A 126 21.32 12.22 -9.39
CA PHE A 126 22.42 12.13 -8.45
C PHE A 126 23.04 10.74 -8.52
N ARG A 127 24.36 10.68 -8.65
CA ARG A 127 25.12 9.43 -8.54
C ARG A 127 25.70 9.29 -7.16
N PHE A 128 25.92 8.06 -6.73
CA PHE A 128 26.47 7.74 -5.42
C PHE A 128 27.85 8.37 -5.18
N SER A 129 28.62 8.62 -6.27
CA SER A 129 29.90 9.34 -6.25
C SER A 129 29.79 10.84 -5.93
N GLY A 130 28.59 11.42 -5.98
CA GLY A 130 28.33 12.85 -5.78
C GLY A 130 28.27 13.67 -7.07
N GLU A 131 28.39 13.03 -8.24
CA GLU A 131 28.03 13.64 -9.52
C GLU A 131 26.54 13.98 -9.53
N CYS A 132 26.20 15.16 -10.06
CA CYS A 132 24.84 15.65 -10.16
C CYS A 132 24.66 16.29 -11.53
N GLN A 133 23.63 15.89 -12.27
CA GLN A 133 23.32 16.44 -13.59
C GLN A 133 21.82 16.56 -13.81
N ILE A 134 21.41 17.34 -14.82
CA ILE A 134 20.01 17.45 -15.21
C ILE A 134 19.66 16.30 -16.14
N VAL A 135 18.53 15.67 -15.90
CA VAL A 135 18.00 14.65 -16.80
C VAL A 135 17.44 15.30 -18.06
N GLN A 136 18.15 15.15 -19.16
CA GLN A 136 17.64 15.44 -20.50
C GLN A 136 16.82 14.25 -21.04
N ASP A 137 15.84 14.51 -21.89
CA ASP A 137 14.97 13.45 -22.44
C ASP A 137 15.78 12.44 -23.26
N PHE A 138 16.83 12.91 -23.95
CA PHE A 138 17.90 12.08 -24.50
C PHE A 138 19.08 12.05 -23.55
N SER A 139 19.15 11.02 -22.70
CA SER A 139 20.41 10.67 -22.02
C SER A 139 20.74 9.23 -22.34
N LEU A 140 21.99 9.01 -22.77
CA LEU A 140 22.56 7.70 -23.05
C LEU A 140 22.42 6.78 -21.83
N THR A 141 22.26 5.48 -22.10
CA THR A 141 22.25 4.39 -21.11
C THR A 141 23.49 4.52 -20.22
N TYR A 142 23.28 4.72 -18.91
CA TYR A 142 24.37 4.72 -17.95
C TYR A 142 24.94 3.30 -17.84
N VAL A 143 26.26 3.18 -17.83
CA VAL A 143 26.99 1.92 -17.64
C VAL A 143 27.53 1.93 -16.21
N GLY A 144 26.71 1.53 -15.25
CA GLY A 144 27.04 1.37 -13.83
C GLY A 144 25.87 0.68 -13.11
N LEU A 145 25.99 0.40 -11.81
CA LEU A 145 24.92 -0.25 -11.06
C LEU A 145 23.73 0.70 -10.94
N GLU A 146 22.53 0.27 -11.35
CA GLU A 146 21.34 1.12 -11.33
C GLU A 146 20.94 1.57 -9.91
N GLN A 147 21.41 0.86 -8.88
CA GLN A 147 21.20 1.20 -7.47
C GLN A 147 22.09 2.37 -6.98
N ASP A 148 23.05 2.82 -7.79
CA ASP A 148 23.94 3.96 -7.50
C ASP A 148 23.34 5.31 -7.91
N ILE A 149 22.10 5.34 -8.39
CA ILE A 149 21.45 6.56 -8.87
C ILE A 149 20.17 6.84 -8.10
N ILE A 150 19.97 8.11 -7.72
CA ILE A 150 18.68 8.64 -7.28
C ILE A 150 18.30 9.82 -8.17
N TYR A 151 17.04 9.89 -8.55
CA TYR A 151 16.45 10.99 -9.29
C TYR A 151 15.65 11.89 -8.36
N ALA A 152 15.86 13.21 -8.43
CA ALA A 152 15.11 14.19 -7.66
C ALA A 152 14.30 15.10 -8.58
N ASN A 153 12.99 15.13 -8.41
CA ASN A 153 12.16 16.20 -8.96
C ASN A 153 12.26 17.39 -8.05
N VAL A 154 12.86 18.48 -8.52
CA VAL A 154 12.97 19.77 -7.83
C VAL A 154 11.87 20.70 -8.32
N PHE A 155 11.15 21.29 -7.39
CA PHE A 155 10.00 22.16 -7.64
C PHE A 155 9.77 23.13 -6.48
N ALA A 156 8.96 24.17 -6.71
CA ALA A 156 8.55 25.10 -5.65
C ALA A 156 7.75 24.39 -4.54
N ASP A 157 7.99 24.75 -3.29
CA ASP A 157 7.44 24.08 -2.09
C ASP A 157 5.90 23.98 -2.06
N ASN A 158 5.20 24.93 -2.66
CA ASN A 158 3.75 24.93 -2.83
C ASN A 158 3.23 23.72 -3.63
N LEU A 159 4.07 23.09 -4.46
CA LEU A 159 3.73 21.87 -5.20
C LEU A 159 3.93 20.59 -4.39
N LEU A 160 4.56 20.65 -3.21
CA LEU A 160 4.84 19.48 -2.38
C LEU A 160 3.59 18.65 -2.04
N PRO A 161 2.41 19.22 -1.70
CA PRO A 161 1.21 18.43 -1.45
C PRO A 161 0.79 17.60 -2.67
N ARG A 162 0.89 18.16 -3.88
CA ARG A 162 0.56 17.50 -5.15
C ARG A 162 1.62 16.44 -5.51
N ALA A 163 2.90 16.73 -5.30
CA ALA A 163 3.98 15.76 -5.51
C ALA A 163 3.86 14.58 -4.54
N LYS A 164 3.53 14.85 -3.27
CA LYS A 164 3.26 13.82 -2.27
C LYS A 164 2.07 12.95 -2.66
N SER A 165 0.98 13.53 -3.19
CA SER A 165 -0.17 12.73 -3.65
C SER A 165 0.21 11.79 -4.79
N PHE A 166 1.08 12.21 -5.72
CA PHE A 166 1.61 11.31 -6.75
C PHE A 166 2.30 10.09 -6.15
N TRP A 167 3.25 10.29 -5.22
CA TRP A 167 3.93 9.17 -4.59
C TRP A 167 2.99 8.32 -3.75
N GLN A 168 2.08 8.93 -3.00
CA GLN A 168 1.05 8.20 -2.26
C GLN A 168 0.24 7.26 -3.17
N HIS A 169 -0.22 7.75 -4.33
CA HIS A 169 -1.09 6.97 -5.21
C HIS A 169 -0.32 5.97 -6.08
N ALA A 170 0.84 6.35 -6.61
CA ALA A 170 1.60 5.51 -7.53
C ALA A 170 2.59 4.58 -6.82
N GLY A 171 3.02 4.92 -5.60
CA GLY A 171 3.95 4.11 -4.81
C GLY A 171 5.37 4.03 -5.38
N LEU A 172 5.81 5.04 -6.16
CA LEU A 172 7.04 5.01 -6.97
C LEU A 172 8.27 5.72 -6.35
N GLY A 173 8.13 6.41 -5.22
CA GLY A 173 9.27 7.06 -4.56
C GLY A 173 10.16 6.08 -3.79
N ILE A 174 11.36 6.53 -3.40
CA ILE A 174 12.34 5.68 -2.70
C ILE A 174 11.88 5.26 -1.29
N SER A 175 12.38 4.13 -0.79
CA SER A 175 12.10 3.68 0.58
C SER A 175 12.93 4.42 1.64
N SER A 176 12.52 4.29 2.91
CA SER A 176 13.31 4.78 4.05
C SER A 176 14.66 4.06 4.16
N ARG A 177 14.77 2.77 3.80
CA ARG A 177 16.04 2.04 3.75
C ARG A 177 16.98 2.57 2.68
N CYS A 178 16.45 2.89 1.49
CA CYS A 178 17.21 3.54 0.44
C CYS A 178 17.77 4.89 0.93
N ALA A 179 16.93 5.68 1.61
CA ALA A 179 17.36 6.96 2.17
C ALA A 179 18.45 6.81 3.23
N CYS A 180 18.29 5.91 4.22
CA CYS A 180 19.31 5.63 5.22
C CYS A 180 20.62 5.18 4.57
N PHE A 181 20.57 4.26 3.60
CA PHE A 181 21.74 3.76 2.92
C PHE A 181 22.54 4.90 2.27
N TRP A 182 21.88 5.78 1.52
CA TRP A 182 22.53 6.93 0.89
C TRP A 182 23.13 7.91 1.91
N LEU A 183 22.37 8.30 2.93
CA LEU A 183 22.84 9.21 3.98
C LEU A 183 24.08 8.66 4.71
N GLU A 184 24.11 7.35 4.93
CA GLU A 184 25.15 6.71 5.72
C GLU A 184 26.39 6.29 4.93
N ASN A 185 26.27 6.14 3.61
CA ASN A 185 27.30 5.49 2.80
C ASN A 185 27.79 6.34 1.61
N ALA A 186 27.00 7.29 1.10
CA ALA A 186 27.45 8.16 0.01
C ALA A 186 28.59 9.08 0.49
N PRO A 187 29.76 9.09 -0.17
CA PRO A 187 30.96 9.81 0.31
C PRO A 187 30.74 11.30 0.57
N PHE A 188 29.86 11.94 -0.19
CA PHE A 188 29.58 13.38 -0.11
C PHE A 188 28.49 13.75 0.90
N LEU A 189 27.72 12.76 1.40
CA LEU A 189 26.67 12.95 2.41
C LEU A 189 27.11 12.52 3.81
N ARG A 190 28.05 11.58 3.88
CA ARG A 190 28.56 11.05 5.14
C ARG A 190 29.18 12.12 6.02
N HIS A 191 28.92 12.02 7.32
CA HIS A 191 29.60 12.86 8.30
C HIS A 191 31.12 12.54 8.32
N PRO A 192 32.02 13.54 8.23
CA PRO A 192 33.47 13.32 8.13
C PRO A 192 34.08 12.51 9.28
N THR A 193 33.43 12.52 10.45
CA THR A 193 33.92 11.81 11.66
C THR A 193 33.45 10.35 11.75
N LYS A 194 32.56 9.88 10.86
CA LYS A 194 32.09 8.48 10.86
C LYS A 194 33.21 7.60 10.32
N LYS A 195 33.89 6.85 11.20
CA LYS A 195 35.07 6.01 10.86
C LYS A 195 34.73 4.65 10.23
N THR A 196 33.46 4.25 10.19
CA THR A 196 33.03 2.95 9.65
C THR A 196 33.22 2.89 8.14
N MET A 197 33.69 1.78 7.57
CA MET A 197 33.76 1.65 6.11
C MET A 197 32.36 1.78 5.49
N PRO A 198 32.20 2.41 4.30
CA PRO A 198 30.93 2.41 3.59
C PRO A 198 30.47 0.97 3.34
N MET A 199 29.20 0.70 3.61
CA MET A 199 28.56 -0.55 3.23
C MET A 199 28.44 -0.62 1.70
N ILE A 200 28.81 -1.77 1.14
CA ILE A 200 28.52 -2.12 -0.25
C ILE A 200 27.18 -2.84 -0.28
N LEU A 201 26.33 -2.54 -1.26
CA LEU A 201 25.04 -3.23 -1.40
C LEU A 201 25.25 -4.72 -1.68
N PRO A 202 24.63 -5.63 -0.91
CA PRO A 202 24.70 -7.08 -1.12
C PRO A 202 23.77 -7.50 -2.26
N LEU A 203 24.18 -7.24 -3.51
CA LEU A 203 23.33 -7.43 -4.69
C LEU A 203 23.03 -8.91 -4.97
N GLU A 204 24.01 -9.79 -4.81
CA GLU A 204 23.83 -11.24 -5.03
C GLU A 204 22.83 -11.82 -4.02
N GLU A 205 22.94 -11.44 -2.74
CA GLU A 205 22.01 -11.86 -1.71
C GLU A 205 20.60 -11.30 -1.94
N ALA A 206 20.50 -10.06 -2.45
CA ALA A 206 19.22 -9.47 -2.82
C ALA A 206 18.57 -10.15 -4.03
N GLU A 207 19.34 -10.57 -5.03
CA GLU A 207 18.86 -11.37 -6.16
C GLU A 207 18.35 -12.74 -5.71
N ASN A 208 19.09 -13.43 -4.83
CA ASN A 208 18.66 -14.69 -4.22
C ASN A 208 17.39 -14.52 -3.38
N ALA A 209 17.28 -13.41 -2.64
CA ALA A 209 16.08 -13.06 -1.89
C ALA A 209 14.88 -12.79 -2.80
N SER A 210 15.08 -12.07 -3.90
CA SER A 210 14.07 -11.80 -4.93
C SER A 210 13.56 -13.09 -5.57
N PHE A 211 14.47 -14.00 -5.92
CA PHE A 211 14.12 -15.34 -6.42
C PHE A 211 13.26 -16.11 -5.42
N THR A 212 13.69 -16.16 -4.15
CA THR A 212 12.98 -16.86 -3.08
C THR A 212 11.58 -16.30 -2.85
N LEU A 213 11.43 -14.97 -2.89
CA LEU A 213 10.15 -14.29 -2.78
C LEU A 213 9.20 -14.66 -3.92
N ARG A 214 9.69 -14.59 -5.17
CA ARG A 214 8.91 -14.97 -6.35
C ARG A 214 8.50 -16.43 -6.29
N GLN A 215 9.39 -17.33 -5.88
CA GLN A 215 9.08 -18.76 -5.71
C GLN A 215 7.95 -18.97 -4.69
N ARG A 216 8.03 -18.35 -3.50
CA ARG A 216 6.97 -18.44 -2.48
C ARG A 216 5.61 -17.96 -3.00
N ILE A 217 5.59 -16.85 -3.74
CA ILE A 217 4.35 -16.31 -4.32
C ILE A 217 3.80 -17.25 -5.39
N SER A 218 4.68 -17.75 -6.27
CA SER A 218 4.35 -18.71 -7.32
C SER A 218 3.74 -19.99 -6.76
N ASP A 219 4.35 -20.56 -5.72
CA ASP A 219 3.89 -21.80 -5.08
C ASP A 219 2.52 -21.63 -4.38
N LEU A 220 2.25 -20.45 -3.84
CA LEU A 220 1.00 -20.17 -3.13
C LEU A 220 -0.19 -19.89 -4.05
N LEU A 221 0.06 -19.24 -5.20
CA LEU A 221 -0.97 -18.89 -6.17
C LEU A 221 -1.17 -19.95 -7.24
N GLY A 222 -0.12 -20.70 -7.58
CA GLY A 222 -0.17 -21.84 -8.47
C GLY A 222 -0.91 -23.02 -7.83
N THR A 223 -1.41 -23.91 -8.68
CA THR A 223 -1.94 -25.22 -8.28
C THR A 223 -1.42 -26.30 -9.24
N ASP A 224 -1.48 -27.58 -8.86
CA ASP A 224 -1.06 -28.68 -9.74
C ASP A 224 -1.77 -28.65 -11.10
N SER A 225 -3.04 -28.23 -11.10
CA SER A 225 -3.85 -28.11 -12.31
C SER A 225 -3.63 -26.80 -13.05
N HIS A 226 -3.07 -25.77 -12.41
CA HIS A 226 -2.86 -24.42 -12.94
C HIS A 226 -1.55 -23.85 -12.37
N PRO A 227 -0.38 -24.31 -12.87
CA PRO A 227 0.90 -23.86 -12.36
C PRO A 227 1.12 -22.38 -12.69
N THR A 228 1.81 -21.68 -11.79
CA THR A 228 2.33 -20.33 -12.00
C THR A 228 3.85 -20.44 -12.04
N GLY A 229 4.47 -19.86 -13.07
CA GLY A 229 5.92 -19.79 -13.22
C GLY A 229 6.50 -18.54 -12.55
N LEU A 230 7.82 -18.53 -12.34
CA LEU A 230 8.50 -17.35 -11.80
C LEU A 230 8.33 -16.14 -12.72
N GLU A 231 8.34 -16.36 -14.03
CA GLU A 231 8.13 -15.37 -15.09
C GLU A 231 6.79 -14.64 -15.00
N ASP A 232 5.81 -15.22 -14.29
CA ASP A 232 4.49 -14.64 -14.08
C ASP A 232 4.44 -13.72 -12.86
N VAL A 233 5.47 -13.75 -12.01
CA VAL A 233 5.54 -13.04 -10.73
C VAL A 233 6.49 -11.86 -10.82
N TYR A 234 5.94 -10.65 -10.71
CA TYR A 234 6.67 -9.39 -10.69
C TYR A 234 6.65 -8.79 -9.29
N LEU A 235 7.81 -8.35 -8.80
CA LEU A 235 7.95 -7.66 -7.52
C LEU A 235 8.06 -6.15 -7.72
N TYR A 236 7.43 -5.40 -6.82
CA TYR A 236 7.42 -3.94 -6.83
C TYR A 236 7.66 -3.37 -5.42
N PRO A 237 8.12 -2.11 -5.31
CA PRO A 237 8.41 -1.46 -4.02
C PRO A 237 7.21 -1.29 -3.08
N SER A 238 5.98 -1.38 -3.62
CA SER A 238 4.75 -1.28 -2.83
C SER A 238 3.56 -1.90 -3.55
N GLY A 239 2.48 -2.20 -2.81
CA GLY A 239 1.21 -2.65 -3.40
C GLY A 239 0.64 -1.63 -4.41
N MET A 240 0.74 -0.34 -4.11
CA MET A 240 0.32 0.71 -5.06
C MET A 240 1.17 0.73 -6.33
N SER A 241 2.46 0.40 -6.24
CA SER A 241 3.31 0.24 -7.42
C SER A 241 2.88 -0.97 -8.26
N ALA A 242 2.44 -2.07 -7.65
CA ALA A 242 1.87 -3.19 -8.41
C ALA A 242 0.60 -2.78 -9.17
N ILE A 243 -0.32 -2.07 -8.50
CA ILE A 243 -1.56 -1.56 -9.13
C ILE A 243 -1.25 -0.55 -10.24
N TYR A 244 -0.29 0.36 -10.02
CA TYR A 244 0.21 1.29 -11.03
C TYR A 244 0.68 0.54 -12.28
N HIS A 245 1.48 -0.51 -12.12
CA HIS A 245 1.99 -1.27 -13.27
C HIS A 245 0.90 -2.09 -13.97
N ALA A 246 -0.10 -2.60 -13.24
CA ALA A 246 -1.30 -3.20 -13.85
C ALA A 246 -2.05 -2.18 -14.72
N ALA A 247 -2.24 -0.95 -14.22
CA ALA A 247 -2.89 0.13 -14.96
C ALA A 247 -2.06 0.63 -16.15
N ALA A 248 -0.75 0.71 -16.00
CA ALA A 248 0.18 1.02 -17.10
C ALA A 248 0.12 -0.05 -18.20
N ALA A 249 -0.07 -1.32 -17.83
CA ALA A 249 -0.18 -2.40 -18.78
C ALA A 249 -1.45 -2.28 -19.65
N ILE A 250 -2.58 -1.86 -19.06
CA ILE A 250 -3.85 -1.60 -19.77
C ILE A 250 -3.66 -0.51 -20.83
N ASN A 251 -3.09 0.64 -20.45
CA ASN A 251 -2.80 1.76 -21.36
C ASN A 251 -2.06 1.30 -22.63
N LYS A 252 -1.06 0.42 -22.45
CA LYS A 252 -0.24 -0.09 -23.55
C LYS A 252 -0.97 -1.12 -24.41
N ILE A 253 -1.80 -1.97 -23.80
CA ILE A 253 -2.52 -3.03 -24.52
C ILE A 253 -3.60 -2.43 -25.41
N GLN A 254 -4.28 -1.39 -24.94
CA GLN A 254 -5.45 -0.82 -25.61
C GLN A 254 -5.12 0.40 -26.48
N GLY A 255 -3.95 1.03 -26.28
CA GLY A 255 -3.41 2.12 -27.11
C GLY A 255 -3.61 3.51 -26.51
N SER A 256 -2.57 4.34 -26.57
CA SER A 256 -2.42 5.60 -25.81
C SER A 256 -3.31 6.78 -26.23
N ASP A 257 -4.04 6.66 -27.34
CA ASP A 257 -4.72 7.79 -27.98
C ASP A 257 -6.19 7.93 -27.56
N ALA A 258 -6.70 7.01 -26.74
CA ALA A 258 -8.06 7.02 -26.22
C ALA A 258 -8.07 7.13 -24.69
N VAL A 259 -9.06 7.84 -24.14
CA VAL A 259 -9.35 7.80 -22.70
C VAL A 259 -9.88 6.40 -22.37
N HIS A 260 -9.08 5.63 -21.64
CA HIS A 260 -9.49 4.29 -21.21
C HIS A 260 -10.56 4.38 -20.13
N LYS A 261 -11.53 3.46 -20.21
CA LYS A 261 -12.62 3.38 -19.24
C LYS A 261 -12.46 2.13 -18.39
N VAL A 262 -12.53 2.26 -17.07
CA VAL A 262 -12.43 1.12 -16.14
C VAL A 262 -13.63 1.07 -15.21
N ALA A 263 -14.07 -0.14 -14.87
CA ALA A 263 -15.06 -0.36 -13.83
C ALA A 263 -14.37 -0.55 -12.47
N ILE A 264 -14.89 0.12 -11.46
CA ILE A 264 -14.49 0.01 -10.05
C ILE A 264 -15.59 -0.75 -9.34
N PHE A 265 -15.32 -2.02 -9.01
CA PHE A 265 -16.31 -2.89 -8.39
C PHE A 265 -16.04 -2.99 -6.88
N GLY A 266 -16.86 -2.32 -6.10
CA GLY A 266 -16.74 -2.20 -4.65
C GLY A 266 -16.07 -0.92 -4.15
N PHE A 267 -16.01 -0.81 -2.83
CA PHE A 267 -15.36 0.28 -2.12
C PHE A 267 -13.87 -0.01 -1.98
N LEU A 268 -13.13 0.13 -3.08
CA LEU A 268 -11.70 -0.18 -3.11
C LEU A 268 -10.89 0.72 -2.18
N TYR A 269 -9.70 0.26 -1.83
CA TYR A 269 -8.66 1.06 -1.23
C TYR A 269 -8.50 2.38 -1.98
N VAL A 270 -8.63 3.50 -1.26
CA VAL A 270 -8.79 4.83 -1.85
C VAL A 270 -7.70 5.16 -2.89
N ASP A 271 -6.46 4.77 -2.65
CA ASP A 271 -5.36 5.08 -3.57
C ASP A 271 -5.45 4.25 -4.86
N THR A 272 -6.11 3.09 -4.88
CA THR A 272 -6.43 2.34 -6.10
C THR A 272 -7.30 3.18 -7.02
N PHE A 273 -8.37 3.78 -6.49
CA PHE A 273 -9.20 4.70 -7.28
C PHE A 273 -8.40 5.93 -7.74
N LYS A 274 -7.57 6.53 -6.86
CA LYS A 274 -6.81 7.74 -7.21
C LYS A 274 -5.69 7.46 -8.21
N VAL A 275 -5.01 6.31 -8.18
CA VAL A 275 -3.99 6.00 -9.19
C VAL A 275 -4.63 5.78 -10.57
N LEU A 276 -5.78 5.12 -10.64
CA LEU A 276 -6.52 4.92 -11.90
C LEU A 276 -7.04 6.26 -12.45
N SER A 277 -7.72 7.05 -11.63
CA SER A 277 -8.40 8.28 -12.09
C SER A 277 -7.52 9.53 -12.17
N LYS A 278 -6.48 9.66 -11.33
CA LYS A 278 -5.65 10.88 -11.27
C LYS A 278 -4.27 10.70 -11.89
N VAL A 279 -3.70 9.49 -11.84
CA VAL A 279 -2.34 9.25 -12.38
C VAL A 279 -2.41 8.69 -13.79
N HIS A 280 -3.28 7.72 -14.05
CA HIS A 280 -3.53 7.17 -15.39
C HIS A 280 -4.68 7.84 -16.13
N GLU A 281 -5.40 8.75 -15.48
CA GLU A 281 -6.49 9.54 -16.08
C GLU A 281 -7.60 8.69 -16.72
N PHE A 282 -7.83 7.49 -16.17
CA PHE A 282 -8.92 6.61 -16.61
C PHE A 282 -10.28 7.20 -16.25
N ASP A 283 -11.24 7.06 -17.17
CA ASP A 283 -12.64 7.27 -16.88
C ASP A 283 -13.16 6.10 -16.02
N CYS A 284 -13.53 6.37 -14.77
CA CYS A 284 -13.86 5.33 -13.80
C CYS A 284 -15.37 5.25 -13.56
N VAL A 285 -15.98 4.11 -13.88
CA VAL A 285 -17.39 3.80 -13.59
C VAL A 285 -17.49 3.06 -12.26
N LEU A 286 -18.22 3.61 -11.30
CA LEU A 286 -18.27 3.10 -9.92
C LEU A 286 -19.50 2.21 -9.67
N TYR A 287 -19.24 0.99 -9.21
CA TYR A 287 -20.20 0.01 -8.70
C TYR A 287 -19.89 -0.26 -7.22
N GLY A 288 -20.15 0.74 -6.38
CA GLY A 288 -19.46 0.88 -5.09
C GLY A 288 -19.90 -0.05 -3.95
N TYR A 289 -21.03 -0.75 -4.05
CA TYR A 289 -21.49 -1.67 -3.01
C TYR A 289 -20.92 -3.09 -3.18
N ALA A 290 -20.36 -3.40 -4.37
CA ALA A 290 -19.94 -4.75 -4.76
C ALA A 290 -21.06 -5.80 -4.54
N SER A 291 -22.30 -5.40 -4.78
CA SER A 291 -23.49 -6.22 -4.50
C SER A 291 -23.95 -7.02 -5.74
N ALA A 292 -24.89 -7.94 -5.55
CA ALA A 292 -25.54 -8.62 -6.68
C ALA A 292 -26.27 -7.63 -7.60
N SER A 293 -26.90 -6.59 -7.04
CA SER A 293 -27.55 -5.53 -7.83
C SER A 293 -26.56 -4.69 -8.62
N ASP A 294 -25.34 -4.49 -8.10
CA ASP A 294 -24.27 -3.82 -8.84
C ASP A 294 -23.80 -4.68 -10.02
N LEU A 295 -23.78 -6.01 -9.87
CA LEU A 295 -23.49 -6.91 -10.99
C LEU A 295 -24.60 -6.91 -12.03
N ASP A 296 -25.87 -6.87 -11.61
CA ASP A 296 -27.00 -6.73 -12.52
C ASP A 296 -26.90 -5.43 -13.32
N GLN A 297 -26.54 -4.33 -12.66
CA GLN A 297 -26.33 -3.04 -13.32
C GLN A 297 -25.12 -3.07 -14.26
N LEU A 298 -23.99 -3.66 -13.84
CA LEU A 298 -22.81 -3.80 -14.69
C LEU A 298 -23.13 -4.61 -15.96
N GLU A 299 -23.80 -5.76 -15.81
CA GLU A 299 -24.20 -6.59 -16.95
C GLU A 299 -25.13 -5.83 -17.89
N LYS A 300 -26.12 -5.12 -17.35
CA LYS A 300 -27.02 -4.28 -18.13
C LYS A 300 -26.26 -3.20 -18.90
N ASP A 301 -25.40 -2.44 -18.24
CA ASP A 301 -24.65 -1.36 -18.87
C ASP A 301 -23.77 -1.90 -20.01
N LEU A 302 -23.10 -3.02 -19.78
CA LEU A 302 -22.25 -3.69 -20.78
C LEU A 302 -23.07 -4.20 -21.99
N ASP A 303 -24.28 -4.72 -21.76
CA ASP A 303 -25.21 -5.15 -22.81
C ASP A 303 -25.82 -3.96 -23.58
N GLU A 304 -26.02 -2.82 -22.93
CA GLU A 304 -26.52 -1.56 -23.52
C GLU A 304 -25.42 -0.74 -24.22
N GLY A 305 -24.19 -1.26 -24.25
CA GLY A 305 -23.10 -0.71 -25.08
C GLY A 305 -21.98 -0.04 -24.31
N LEU A 306 -21.99 -0.07 -22.97
CA LEU A 306 -20.82 0.32 -22.17
C LEU A 306 -19.62 -0.53 -22.59
N ARG A 307 -18.51 0.12 -22.91
CA ARG A 307 -17.22 -0.51 -23.15
C ARG A 307 -16.27 -0.09 -22.05
N ILE A 308 -15.70 -1.08 -21.38
CA ILE A 308 -14.62 -0.91 -20.39
C ILE A 308 -13.40 -1.70 -20.86
N ASP A 309 -12.22 -1.20 -20.55
CA ASP A 309 -10.94 -1.83 -20.83
C ASP A 309 -10.54 -2.80 -19.73
N ALA A 310 -10.94 -2.50 -18.49
CA ALA A 310 -10.69 -3.34 -17.33
C ALA A 310 -11.73 -3.14 -16.21
N LEU A 311 -11.80 -4.11 -15.31
CA LEU A 311 -12.50 -4.04 -14.04
C LEU A 311 -11.52 -4.33 -12.90
N TYR A 312 -11.56 -3.51 -11.86
CA TYR A 312 -10.79 -3.67 -10.62
C TYR A 312 -11.72 -4.01 -9.46
N THR A 313 -11.33 -5.01 -8.66
CA THR A 313 -12.03 -5.38 -7.42
C THR A 313 -11.05 -5.77 -6.32
N GLU A 314 -11.51 -5.76 -5.07
CA GLU A 314 -10.84 -6.38 -3.92
C GLU A 314 -11.57 -7.65 -3.50
N PHE A 315 -10.83 -8.64 -2.97
CA PHE A 315 -11.42 -9.87 -2.43
C PHE A 315 -10.81 -10.26 -1.07
N PRO A 316 -11.57 -10.17 0.04
CA PRO A 316 -12.79 -9.37 0.21
C PRO A 316 -12.47 -7.87 0.26
N GLY A 317 -13.47 -7.00 0.08
CA GLY A 317 -13.28 -5.55 0.06
C GLY A 317 -12.96 -4.94 1.44
N ASN A 318 -11.91 -4.12 1.55
CA ASN A 318 -11.60 -3.40 2.78
C ASN A 318 -12.37 -2.06 2.87
N PRO A 319 -13.13 -1.77 3.95
CA PRO A 319 -13.05 -2.37 5.28
C PRO A 319 -14.21 -3.31 5.68
N LEU A 320 -15.27 -3.41 4.86
CA LEU A 320 -16.52 -4.09 5.23
C LEU A 320 -16.51 -5.60 4.93
N LEU A 321 -15.48 -6.08 4.24
CA LEU A 321 -15.18 -7.48 4.00
C LEU A 321 -16.28 -8.25 3.27
N SER A 322 -17.04 -7.55 2.42
CA SER A 322 -17.91 -8.19 1.44
C SER A 322 -17.07 -8.86 0.34
N SER A 323 -17.56 -10.00 -0.13
CA SER A 323 -16.94 -10.78 -1.19
C SER A 323 -17.71 -10.61 -2.50
N PRO A 324 -17.13 -9.98 -3.53
CA PRO A 324 -17.73 -9.90 -4.86
C PRO A 324 -17.74 -11.28 -5.53
N ASP A 325 -18.78 -11.56 -6.33
CA ASP A 325 -18.90 -12.79 -7.11
C ASP A 325 -17.91 -12.80 -8.29
N LEU A 326 -16.72 -13.35 -8.02
CA LEU A 326 -15.63 -13.41 -9.01
C LEU A 326 -16.00 -14.27 -10.22
N SER A 327 -16.82 -15.31 -10.04
CA SER A 327 -17.26 -16.20 -11.12
C SER A 327 -18.13 -15.44 -12.13
N ARG A 328 -19.09 -14.65 -11.65
CA ARG A 328 -19.94 -13.82 -12.51
C ARG A 328 -19.16 -12.70 -13.18
N ILE A 329 -18.24 -12.05 -12.46
CA ILE A 329 -17.37 -11.02 -13.05
C ILE A 329 -16.48 -11.63 -14.15
N HIS A 330 -15.89 -12.81 -13.91
CA HIS A 330 -15.09 -13.54 -14.89
C HIS A 330 -15.88 -13.87 -16.18
N ALA A 331 -17.14 -14.30 -16.02
CA ALA A 331 -18.03 -14.57 -17.15
C ALA A 331 -18.31 -13.29 -17.96
N LEU A 332 -18.57 -12.16 -17.28
CA LEU A 332 -18.75 -10.85 -17.93
C LEU A 332 -17.46 -10.39 -18.64
N ALA A 333 -16.29 -10.56 -18.02
CA ALA A 333 -14.99 -10.25 -18.61
C ALA A 333 -14.73 -11.05 -19.90
N SER A 334 -15.13 -12.32 -19.88
CA SER A 334 -15.07 -13.21 -21.03
C SER A 334 -16.00 -12.75 -22.16
N LYS A 335 -17.28 -12.49 -21.84
CA LYS A 335 -18.34 -12.05 -22.77
C LYS A 335 -18.05 -10.69 -23.40
N HIS A 336 -17.65 -9.70 -22.61
CA HIS A 336 -17.49 -8.30 -23.05
C HIS A 336 -16.04 -7.89 -23.34
N ASN A 337 -15.09 -8.81 -23.13
CA ASN A 337 -13.69 -8.66 -23.51
C ASN A 337 -12.93 -7.52 -22.81
N PHE A 338 -13.04 -7.46 -21.48
CA PHE A 338 -12.25 -6.57 -20.63
C PHE A 338 -11.29 -7.35 -19.72
N LEU A 339 -10.22 -6.69 -19.26
CA LEU A 339 -9.27 -7.25 -18.29
C LEU A 339 -9.86 -7.27 -16.87
N PHE A 340 -9.63 -8.34 -16.13
CA PHE A 340 -10.08 -8.45 -14.75
C PHE A 340 -8.91 -8.48 -13.77
N VAL A 341 -8.80 -7.45 -12.92
CA VAL A 341 -7.74 -7.28 -11.92
C VAL A 341 -8.34 -7.43 -10.52
N VAL A 342 -7.74 -8.30 -9.70
CA VAL A 342 -8.17 -8.53 -8.31
C VAL A 342 -7.04 -8.19 -7.35
N ASP A 343 -7.34 -7.41 -6.31
CA ASP A 343 -6.47 -7.25 -5.14
C ASP A 343 -6.87 -8.26 -4.05
N ASP A 344 -5.95 -9.19 -3.74
CA ASP A 344 -6.17 -10.29 -2.78
C ASP A 344 -5.55 -10.05 -1.41
N THR A 345 -5.04 -8.83 -1.14
CA THR A 345 -4.22 -8.48 0.02
C THR A 345 -4.83 -8.94 1.35
N ILE A 346 -6.15 -8.85 1.50
CA ILE A 346 -6.86 -9.18 2.73
C ILE A 346 -7.12 -10.67 2.87
N ALA A 347 -7.58 -11.34 1.81
CA ALA A 347 -7.84 -12.77 1.85
C ALA A 347 -6.53 -13.56 2.02
N THR A 348 -5.48 -13.12 1.32
CA THR A 348 -4.20 -13.81 1.10
C THR A 348 -4.35 -15.10 0.28
N SER A 349 -3.34 -15.37 -0.55
CA SER A 349 -3.18 -16.65 -1.25
C SER A 349 -3.10 -17.88 -0.34
N VAL A 350 -2.95 -17.71 0.97
CA VAL A 350 -2.99 -18.81 1.95
C VAL A 350 -4.41 -19.27 2.22
N ASN A 351 -5.39 -18.35 2.27
CA ASN A 351 -6.79 -18.70 2.57
C ASN A 351 -7.61 -18.96 1.32
N VAL A 352 -7.29 -18.32 0.19
CA VAL A 352 -8.12 -18.39 -1.03
C VAL A 352 -7.29 -18.77 -2.25
N SER A 353 -7.97 -19.30 -3.27
CA SER A 353 -7.39 -19.64 -4.58
C SER A 353 -8.22 -19.00 -5.70
N ILE A 354 -7.84 -17.80 -6.12
CA ILE A 354 -8.64 -16.97 -7.04
C ILE A 354 -7.97 -16.66 -8.39
N LEU A 355 -6.71 -17.06 -8.61
CA LEU A 355 -5.97 -16.72 -9.84
C LEU A 355 -6.72 -17.14 -11.11
N ASN A 356 -7.41 -18.28 -11.07
CA ASN A 356 -8.19 -18.79 -12.20
C ASN A 356 -9.43 -17.96 -12.54
N GLN A 357 -9.83 -17.01 -11.70
CA GLN A 357 -11.00 -16.15 -11.93
C GLN A 357 -10.63 -14.80 -12.54
N CYS A 358 -9.35 -14.43 -12.58
CA CYS A 358 -8.92 -13.12 -13.03
C CYS A 358 -7.73 -13.20 -13.97
N ASP A 359 -7.38 -12.08 -14.60
CA ASP A 359 -6.22 -11.98 -15.49
C ASP A 359 -4.96 -11.60 -14.71
N VAL A 360 -5.12 -10.79 -13.67
CA VAL A 360 -4.02 -10.25 -12.85
C VAL A 360 -4.43 -10.24 -11.38
N ILE A 361 -3.54 -10.74 -10.51
CA ILE A 361 -3.62 -10.50 -9.06
C ILE A 361 -2.61 -9.44 -8.67
N CYS A 362 -3.04 -8.44 -7.91
CA CYS A 362 -2.16 -7.51 -7.20
C CYS A 362 -2.20 -7.82 -5.70
N THR A 363 -1.05 -7.83 -5.03
CA THR A 363 -0.98 -8.08 -3.59
C THR A 363 -0.06 -7.06 -2.93
N SER A 364 -0.49 -6.43 -1.84
CA SER A 364 0.40 -5.65 -0.99
C SER A 364 1.20 -6.56 -0.06
N LEU A 365 2.45 -6.85 -0.43
CA LEU A 365 3.38 -7.64 0.38
C LEU A 365 3.76 -6.96 1.70
N THR A 366 3.59 -5.63 1.79
CA THR A 366 3.71 -4.83 3.02
C THR A 366 2.90 -5.38 4.20
N LYS A 367 1.80 -6.07 3.93
CA LYS A 367 0.81 -6.52 4.92
C LYS A 367 1.21 -7.87 5.50
N MET A 368 0.27 -8.82 5.57
CA MET A 368 0.47 -10.11 6.23
C MET A 368 1.62 -10.92 5.62
N PHE A 369 1.92 -10.73 4.34
CA PHE A 369 3.07 -11.37 3.70
C PHE A 369 4.39 -11.05 4.43
N SER A 370 4.71 -9.76 4.61
CA SER A 370 5.83 -9.35 5.46
C SER A 370 5.52 -9.55 6.95
N GLY A 371 4.44 -8.96 7.45
CA GLY A 371 4.04 -9.02 8.86
C GLY A 371 4.90 -8.19 9.82
N GLY A 372 6.15 -7.87 9.45
CA GLY A 372 7.08 -7.11 10.29
C GLY A 372 6.72 -5.62 10.46
N CYS A 373 5.80 -5.09 9.65
CA CYS A 373 5.42 -3.68 9.62
C CYS A 373 6.62 -2.72 9.42
N ASN A 374 7.67 -3.16 8.74
CA ASN A 374 8.88 -2.37 8.56
C ASN A 374 9.41 -2.36 7.12
N VAL A 375 8.74 -3.02 6.18
CA VAL A 375 9.15 -3.02 4.77
C VAL A 375 7.92 -2.95 3.88
N MET A 376 8.01 -2.17 2.82
CA MET A 376 6.98 -2.09 1.79
C MET A 376 7.31 -3.03 0.64
N GLY A 377 6.26 -3.58 0.03
CA GLY A 377 6.39 -4.32 -1.22
C GLY A 377 5.02 -4.59 -1.83
N GLY A 378 5.04 -4.95 -3.10
CA GLY A 378 3.89 -5.41 -3.85
C GLY A 378 4.28 -6.53 -4.80
N SER A 379 3.31 -7.37 -5.14
CA SER A 379 3.43 -8.31 -6.25
C SER A 379 2.32 -8.08 -7.26
N LEU A 380 2.67 -8.30 -8.53
CA LEU A 380 1.73 -8.47 -9.62
C LEU A 380 1.95 -9.87 -10.18
N VAL A 381 0.89 -10.68 -10.23
CA VAL A 381 0.93 -12.03 -10.76
C VAL A 381 -0.01 -12.15 -11.94
N LEU A 382 0.52 -12.62 -13.06
CA LEU A 382 -0.25 -12.88 -14.27
C LEU A 382 -0.86 -14.27 -14.21
N ASN A 383 -2.11 -14.41 -14.67
CA ASN A 383 -2.70 -15.72 -14.88
C ASN A 383 -2.23 -16.28 -16.24
N PRO A 384 -1.48 -17.40 -16.28
CA PRO A 384 -1.00 -18.01 -17.53
C PRO A 384 -2.11 -18.47 -18.48
N ARG A 385 -3.32 -18.64 -17.97
CA ARG A 385 -4.51 -19.02 -18.75
C ARG A 385 -5.35 -17.83 -19.21
N SER A 386 -4.98 -16.62 -18.83
CA SER A 386 -5.66 -15.43 -19.33
C SER A 386 -5.57 -15.38 -20.86
N LYS A 387 -6.69 -15.07 -21.53
CA LYS A 387 -6.68 -14.76 -22.97
C LYS A 387 -5.82 -13.54 -23.31
N PHE A 388 -5.53 -12.69 -22.32
CA PHE A 388 -4.67 -11.52 -22.45
C PHE A 388 -3.20 -11.80 -22.09
N TYR A 389 -2.86 -13.02 -21.63
CA TYR A 389 -1.55 -13.34 -21.07
C TYR A 389 -0.38 -12.89 -21.95
N GLN A 390 -0.37 -13.24 -23.24
CA GLN A 390 0.71 -12.84 -24.16
C GLN A 390 0.85 -11.32 -24.30
N ARG A 391 -0.27 -10.58 -24.28
CA ARG A 391 -0.27 -9.11 -24.33
C ARG A 391 0.22 -8.51 -23.01
N LEU A 392 -0.17 -9.10 -21.88
CA LEU A 392 0.29 -8.71 -20.55
C LEU A 392 1.79 -8.95 -20.39
N CYS A 393 2.30 -10.14 -20.74
CA CYS A 393 3.73 -10.45 -20.72
C CYS A 393 4.53 -9.51 -21.62
N LYS A 394 4.03 -9.18 -22.82
CA LYS A 394 4.69 -8.19 -23.69
C LYS A 394 4.69 -6.79 -23.08
N SER A 395 3.55 -6.36 -22.51
CA SER A 395 3.36 -5.02 -21.97
C SER A 395 4.18 -4.75 -20.71
N ILE A 396 4.22 -5.75 -19.82
CA ILE A 396 4.93 -5.69 -18.54
C ILE A 396 6.39 -6.07 -18.76
N GLY A 397 6.68 -7.22 -19.39
CA GLY A 397 8.03 -7.77 -19.53
C GLY A 397 8.98 -6.92 -20.39
N HIS A 398 8.51 -6.29 -21.48
CA HIS A 398 9.39 -5.44 -22.31
C HIS A 398 9.90 -4.19 -21.59
N TYR A 399 9.23 -3.77 -20.52
CA TYR A 399 9.55 -2.56 -19.77
C TYR A 399 9.70 -2.83 -18.27
N PHE A 400 9.84 -4.10 -17.88
CA PHE A 400 10.04 -4.43 -16.49
C PHE A 400 11.45 -4.00 -16.11
N GLU A 401 11.52 -3.07 -15.17
CA GLU A 401 12.75 -2.70 -14.48
C GLU A 401 12.61 -3.11 -13.02
N ASP A 402 13.63 -3.76 -12.46
CA ASP A 402 13.66 -3.99 -11.02
C ASP A 402 13.85 -2.65 -10.31
N THR A 403 12.82 -2.30 -9.54
CA THR A 403 12.70 -1.03 -8.83
C THR A 403 12.75 -1.23 -7.32
N CYS A 404 12.82 -2.48 -6.86
CA CYS A 404 12.94 -2.80 -5.45
C CYS A 404 14.36 -2.46 -4.96
N PHE A 405 14.45 -1.82 -3.80
CA PHE A 405 15.74 -1.56 -3.20
C PHE A 405 16.30 -2.86 -2.57
N PRO A 406 17.58 -3.23 -2.81
CA PRO A 406 18.13 -4.53 -2.40
C PRO A 406 17.89 -4.89 -0.92
N LEU A 407 18.12 -3.95 -0.01
CA LEU A 407 17.93 -4.19 1.42
C LEU A 407 16.45 -4.35 1.82
N ASP A 408 15.51 -3.76 1.07
CA ASP A 408 14.08 -4.01 1.31
C ASP A 408 13.70 -5.43 0.88
N VAL A 409 14.21 -5.91 -0.27
CA VAL A 409 13.96 -7.28 -0.76
C VAL A 409 14.45 -8.31 0.25
N MET A 410 15.66 -8.14 0.79
CA MET A 410 16.21 -9.04 1.81
C MET A 410 15.37 -9.07 3.09
N VAL A 411 14.94 -7.91 3.59
CA VAL A 411 14.07 -7.86 4.78
C VAL A 411 12.71 -8.49 4.50
N MET A 412 12.14 -8.27 3.30
CA MET A 412 10.88 -8.89 2.89
C MET A 412 10.98 -10.42 2.82
N GLU A 413 12.07 -10.94 2.28
CA GLU A 413 12.35 -12.38 2.24
C GLU A 413 12.40 -12.95 3.67
N GLN A 414 13.19 -12.35 4.56
CA GLN A 414 13.32 -12.83 5.94
C GLN A 414 11.98 -12.80 6.68
N ASN A 415 11.23 -11.71 6.53
CA ASN A 415 9.92 -11.50 7.18
C ASN A 415 8.84 -12.49 6.67
N SER A 416 8.93 -12.92 5.41
CA SER A 416 7.92 -13.80 4.79
C SER A 416 8.13 -15.29 5.06
N ALA A 417 9.25 -15.70 5.67
CA ALA A 417 9.62 -17.10 5.85
C ALA A 417 8.56 -17.97 6.57
N ASN A 418 7.74 -17.38 7.44
CA ASN A 418 6.68 -18.06 8.19
C ASN A 418 5.27 -17.55 7.84
N PHE A 419 5.10 -16.88 6.69
CA PHE A 419 3.85 -16.24 6.25
C PHE A 419 2.61 -17.12 6.41
N GLU A 420 2.63 -18.35 5.89
CA GLU A 420 1.47 -19.26 5.96
C GLU A 420 1.02 -19.54 7.39
N SER A 421 1.96 -19.87 8.27
CA SER A 421 1.67 -20.18 9.67
C SER A 421 1.08 -18.97 10.40
N ARG A 422 1.53 -17.76 10.06
CA ARG A 422 1.03 -16.50 10.61
C ARG A 422 -0.38 -16.21 10.16
N VAL A 423 -0.69 -16.37 8.87
CA VAL A 423 -2.06 -16.22 8.35
C VAL A 423 -3.01 -17.18 9.04
N VAL A 424 -2.63 -18.45 9.18
CA VAL A 424 -3.48 -19.47 9.83
C VAL A 424 -3.75 -19.11 11.29
N LYS A 425 -2.72 -18.71 12.04
CA LYS A 425 -2.88 -18.30 13.45
C LYS A 425 -3.74 -17.04 13.58
N ALA A 426 -3.46 -16.00 12.80
CA ALA A 426 -4.20 -14.75 12.83
C ALA A 426 -5.67 -14.95 12.42
N SER A 427 -5.94 -15.81 11.43
CA SER A 427 -7.32 -16.13 11.01
C SER A 427 -8.10 -16.84 12.11
N ARG A 428 -7.48 -17.81 12.81
CA ARG A 428 -8.10 -18.49 13.97
C ARG A 428 -8.37 -17.52 15.11
N ASN A 429 -7.42 -16.62 15.40
CA ASN A 429 -7.58 -15.60 16.41
C ASN A 429 -8.76 -14.68 16.06
N ALA A 430 -8.80 -14.18 14.82
CA ALA A 430 -9.86 -13.30 14.34
C ALA A 430 -11.24 -13.95 14.46
N GLU A 431 -11.39 -15.18 13.97
CA GLU A 431 -12.66 -15.89 14.03
C GLU A 431 -13.17 -16.06 15.48
N SER A 432 -12.28 -16.38 16.43
CA SER A 432 -12.68 -16.49 17.83
C SER A 432 -13.06 -15.15 18.47
N LEU A 433 -12.44 -14.04 18.06
CA LEU A 433 -12.76 -12.70 18.57
C LEU A 433 -14.03 -12.15 17.94
N VAL A 434 -14.28 -12.44 16.66
CA VAL A 434 -15.53 -12.07 15.96
C VAL A 434 -16.74 -12.63 16.68
N GLN A 435 -16.70 -13.90 17.12
CA GLN A 435 -17.80 -14.47 17.89
C GLN A 435 -18.05 -13.70 19.20
N MET A 436 -16.99 -13.43 19.96
CA MET A 436 -17.07 -12.65 21.21
C MET A 436 -17.66 -11.24 20.98
N LEU A 437 -17.28 -10.58 19.89
CA LEU A 437 -17.79 -9.25 19.53
C LEU A 437 -19.27 -9.30 19.15
N ARG A 438 -19.70 -10.29 18.36
CA ARG A 438 -21.10 -10.45 17.93
C ARG A 438 -22.07 -10.70 19.09
N ASP A 439 -21.60 -11.37 20.14
CA ASP A 439 -22.41 -11.68 21.32
C ASP A 439 -22.55 -10.50 22.29
N HIS A 440 -21.88 -9.37 22.04
CA HIS A 440 -21.82 -8.26 22.99
C HIS A 440 -22.90 -7.19 22.72
N PRO A 441 -23.65 -6.73 23.75
CA PRO A 441 -24.81 -5.85 23.56
C PRO A 441 -24.49 -4.45 23.03
N ALA A 442 -23.27 -3.94 23.21
CA ALA A 442 -22.87 -2.64 22.66
C ALA A 442 -22.54 -2.68 21.15
N VAL A 443 -22.36 -3.87 20.58
CA VAL A 443 -21.96 -4.08 19.18
C VAL A 443 -23.21 -4.25 18.32
N ALA A 444 -23.33 -3.43 17.28
CA ALA A 444 -24.44 -3.51 16.34
C ALA A 444 -24.15 -4.52 15.22
N GLU A 445 -22.92 -4.51 14.70
CA GLU A 445 -22.53 -5.35 13.57
C GLU A 445 -21.01 -5.61 13.59
N VAL A 446 -20.62 -6.83 13.20
CA VAL A 446 -19.22 -7.21 12.99
C VAL A 446 -19.05 -7.66 11.55
N PHE A 447 -18.30 -6.87 10.79
CA PHE A 447 -17.91 -7.13 9.41
C PHE A 447 -16.77 -8.14 9.40
N TYR A 448 -17.07 -9.36 8.94
CA TYR A 448 -16.13 -10.47 8.76
C TYR A 448 -16.71 -11.46 7.76
N PRO A 449 -15.93 -12.07 6.85
CA PRO A 449 -16.49 -12.91 5.80
C PRO A 449 -17.34 -14.08 6.34
N LYS A 450 -16.89 -14.74 7.41
CA LYS A 450 -17.69 -15.78 8.08
C LYS A 450 -18.89 -15.17 8.79
N GLY A 451 -20.09 -15.60 8.44
CA GLY A 451 -21.37 -15.09 8.94
C GLY A 451 -21.87 -13.83 8.23
N SER A 452 -21.20 -13.39 7.16
CA SER A 452 -21.69 -12.31 6.30
C SER A 452 -22.72 -12.81 5.28
N SER A 453 -23.47 -11.89 4.67
CA SER A 453 -24.36 -12.19 3.54
C SER A 453 -23.62 -12.75 2.33
N SER A 454 -22.34 -12.39 2.14
CA SER A 454 -21.48 -12.88 1.06
C SER A 454 -20.60 -14.07 1.46
N GLN A 455 -20.89 -14.75 2.58
CA GLN A 455 -20.05 -15.87 3.04
C GLN A 455 -19.95 -16.98 1.98
N GLN A 456 -21.05 -17.32 1.32
CA GLN A 456 -21.07 -18.38 0.30
C GLN A 456 -20.10 -18.09 -0.86
N VAL A 457 -20.06 -16.83 -1.30
CA VAL A 457 -19.11 -16.36 -2.33
C VAL A 457 -17.67 -16.48 -1.85
N TYR A 458 -17.39 -16.19 -0.58
CA TYR A 458 -16.05 -16.43 -0.01
C TYR A 458 -15.71 -17.93 0.01
N ASP A 459 -16.66 -18.76 0.44
CA ASP A 459 -16.48 -20.21 0.60
C ASP A 459 -16.18 -20.92 -0.72
N GLU A 460 -16.66 -20.40 -1.86
CA GLU A 460 -16.35 -20.91 -3.21
C GLU A 460 -14.84 -20.94 -3.50
N PHE A 461 -14.11 -19.94 -3.02
CA PHE A 461 -12.67 -19.78 -3.31
C PHE A 461 -11.77 -20.13 -2.14
N LYS A 462 -12.36 -20.40 -0.97
CA LYS A 462 -11.64 -20.72 0.26
C LYS A 462 -10.96 -22.08 0.14
N LYS A 463 -9.65 -22.11 0.39
CA LYS A 463 -8.86 -23.34 0.41
C LYS A 463 -9.33 -24.27 1.56
N PRO A 464 -9.40 -25.59 1.35
CA PRO A 464 -9.82 -26.54 2.39
C PRO A 464 -9.02 -26.39 3.69
N GLY A 465 -9.72 -26.35 4.83
CA GLY A 465 -9.09 -26.24 6.15
C GLY A 465 -8.44 -24.89 6.49
N LYS A 466 -8.51 -23.89 5.60
CA LYS A 466 -8.00 -22.53 5.84
C LYS A 466 -9.07 -21.61 6.44
N GLY A 467 -8.72 -20.36 6.77
CA GLY A 467 -9.59 -19.42 7.50
C GLY A 467 -10.26 -18.37 6.61
N TYR A 468 -10.84 -17.35 7.24
CA TYR A 468 -11.52 -16.22 6.57
C TYR A 468 -10.72 -14.91 6.62
N GLY A 469 -9.42 -15.01 6.91
CA GLY A 469 -8.53 -13.86 7.05
C GLY A 469 -8.49 -13.28 8.47
N PHE A 470 -7.68 -12.23 8.61
CA PHE A 470 -7.23 -11.65 9.88
C PHE A 470 -7.82 -10.27 10.18
N LEU A 471 -8.59 -9.70 9.24
CA LEU A 471 -9.15 -8.37 9.36
C LEU A 471 -10.62 -8.45 9.77
N LEU A 472 -11.08 -7.54 10.62
CA LEU A 472 -12.49 -7.34 10.94
C LEU A 472 -12.79 -5.85 11.13
N SER A 473 -14.05 -5.46 10.99
CA SER A 473 -14.52 -4.13 11.38
C SER A 473 -15.75 -4.23 12.28
N ILE A 474 -15.94 -3.24 13.15
CA ILE A 474 -17.00 -3.21 14.16
C ILE A 474 -17.79 -1.92 14.00
N ARG A 475 -19.11 -2.06 13.92
CA ARG A 475 -20.06 -0.96 14.12
C ARG A 475 -20.69 -1.14 15.51
N PHE A 476 -20.55 -0.12 16.35
CA PHE A 476 -21.21 -0.06 17.65
C PHE A 476 -22.60 0.59 17.54
N LEU A 477 -23.47 0.34 18.51
CA LEU A 477 -24.81 0.95 18.57
C LEU A 477 -24.75 2.48 18.73
N GLN A 478 -23.75 2.98 19.46
CA GLN A 478 -23.55 4.40 19.71
C GLN A 478 -22.08 4.81 19.42
N PRO A 479 -21.85 6.03 18.90
CA PRO A 479 -20.51 6.59 18.71
C PRO A 479 -19.62 6.56 19.96
N SER A 480 -20.20 6.88 21.13
CA SER A 480 -19.50 6.88 22.42
C SER A 480 -18.88 5.52 22.75
N ALA A 481 -19.61 4.43 22.49
CA ALA A 481 -19.15 3.07 22.68
C ALA A 481 -17.97 2.72 21.75
N ALA A 482 -17.99 3.19 20.50
CA ALA A 482 -16.88 2.99 19.56
C ALA A 482 -15.59 3.69 20.02
N VAL A 483 -15.71 4.95 20.47
CA VAL A 483 -14.60 5.74 21.01
C VAL A 483 -14.04 5.08 22.27
N ALA A 484 -14.90 4.73 23.22
CA ALA A 484 -14.51 4.08 24.47
C ALA A 484 -13.84 2.72 24.23
N PHE A 485 -14.39 1.89 23.34
CA PHE A 485 -13.79 0.62 22.95
C PHE A 485 -12.39 0.83 22.34
N HIS A 486 -12.28 1.73 21.36
CA HIS A 486 -11.02 2.01 20.67
C HIS A 486 -9.94 2.45 21.67
N ASP A 487 -10.26 3.39 22.54
CA ASP A 487 -9.28 3.95 23.47
C ASP A 487 -8.88 2.93 24.56
N ALA A 488 -9.83 2.12 25.03
CA ALA A 488 -9.58 1.08 26.04
C ALA A 488 -8.87 -0.17 25.50
N LEU A 489 -8.94 -0.46 24.19
CA LEU A 489 -8.28 -1.64 23.61
C LEU A 489 -6.76 -1.48 23.59
N LEU A 490 -6.04 -2.18 24.46
CA LEU A 490 -4.58 -2.05 24.64
C LEU A 490 -3.79 -2.85 23.60
N VAL A 491 -3.92 -2.46 22.34
CA VAL A 491 -3.17 -2.99 21.19
C VAL A 491 -2.49 -1.85 20.43
N ALA A 492 -1.72 -2.17 19.38
CA ALA A 492 -1.12 -1.13 18.56
C ALA A 492 -2.23 -0.36 17.87
N LYS A 493 -2.15 0.97 17.80
CA LYS A 493 -3.17 1.78 17.14
C LYS A 493 -2.54 2.65 16.10
N GLY A 494 -3.01 2.56 14.88
CA GLY A 494 -2.35 3.23 13.78
C GLY A 494 -2.82 2.74 12.41
N PRO A 495 -2.30 3.34 11.35
CA PRO A 495 -2.63 2.91 10.00
C PRO A 495 -1.95 1.59 9.61
N SER A 496 -2.31 1.06 8.44
CA SER A 496 -1.90 -0.26 7.94
C SER A 496 -2.71 -1.42 8.56
N LEU A 497 -2.33 -2.66 8.25
CA LEU A 497 -2.95 -3.93 8.63
C LEU A 497 -2.00 -5.09 8.29
N GLY A 498 -2.34 -6.30 8.71
CA GLY A 498 -1.61 -7.53 8.39
C GLY A 498 -0.26 -7.60 9.08
N THR A 499 -0.21 -7.27 10.37
CA THR A 499 1.02 -7.25 11.17
C THR A 499 1.13 -8.48 12.06
N ASN A 500 2.33 -8.77 12.54
CA ASN A 500 2.55 -9.86 13.51
C ASN A 500 1.90 -9.56 14.88
N PHE A 501 1.61 -8.29 15.15
CA PHE A 501 0.85 -7.83 16.32
C PHE A 501 -0.52 -7.30 15.89
N THR A 502 -1.46 -7.24 16.80
CA THR A 502 -2.81 -6.74 16.58
C THR A 502 -2.77 -5.21 16.45
N LEU A 503 -3.42 -4.71 15.41
CA LEU A 503 -3.45 -3.28 15.07
C LEU A 503 -4.90 -2.81 14.93
N CYS A 504 -5.28 -1.77 15.66
CA CYS A 504 -6.62 -1.17 15.67
C CYS A 504 -6.59 0.24 15.09
N CYS A 505 -7.67 0.68 14.46
CA CYS A 505 -7.83 2.08 14.08
C CYS A 505 -9.29 2.54 13.95
N ALA A 506 -9.50 3.84 14.11
CA ALA A 506 -10.70 4.55 13.65
C ALA A 506 -10.64 4.71 12.13
N TYR A 507 -11.08 3.67 11.40
CA TYR A 507 -10.76 3.49 9.98
C TYR A 507 -11.21 4.67 9.13
N THR A 508 -12.47 5.08 9.28
CA THR A 508 -13.08 6.09 8.40
C THR A 508 -12.45 7.45 8.59
N LEU A 509 -12.10 7.82 9.82
CA LEU A 509 -11.34 9.05 10.10
C LEU A 509 -9.93 8.98 9.51
N ILE A 510 -9.29 7.81 9.50
CA ILE A 510 -7.98 7.66 8.86
C ILE A 510 -8.08 7.74 7.33
N ALA A 511 -9.12 7.14 6.75
CA ALA A 511 -9.17 6.88 5.33
C ALA A 511 -9.95 7.90 4.51
N HIS A 512 -11.02 8.46 5.08
CA HIS A 512 -12.05 9.24 4.39
C HIS A 512 -12.52 10.47 5.20
N TYR A 513 -11.65 11.05 6.04
CA TYR A 513 -12.03 12.22 6.86
C TYR A 513 -12.63 13.39 6.06
N SER A 514 -12.11 13.64 4.86
CA SER A 514 -12.63 14.68 3.97
C SER A 514 -13.85 14.25 3.14
N GLU A 515 -14.29 12.99 3.27
CA GLU A 515 -15.30 12.35 2.43
C GLU A 515 -16.33 11.56 3.28
N LEU A 516 -16.52 11.93 4.56
CA LEU A 516 -17.33 11.15 5.52
C LEU A 516 -18.77 10.92 5.05
N GLU A 517 -19.46 11.95 4.58
CA GLU A 517 -20.83 11.83 4.08
C GLU A 517 -20.93 10.91 2.86
N TRP A 518 -19.91 10.92 2.00
CA TRP A 518 -19.84 10.05 0.82
C TRP A 518 -19.57 8.60 1.24
N ALA A 519 -18.60 8.38 2.12
CA ALA A 519 -18.25 7.05 2.63
C ALA A 519 -19.44 6.39 3.37
N ALA A 520 -20.21 7.18 4.14
CA ALA A 520 -21.39 6.71 4.85
C ALA A 520 -22.47 6.14 3.91
N LYS A 521 -22.58 6.63 2.66
CA LYS A 521 -23.50 6.08 1.65
C LYS A 521 -23.19 4.62 1.31
N PHE A 522 -21.93 4.21 1.42
CA PHE A 522 -21.47 2.83 1.19
C PHE A 522 -21.36 2.02 2.50
N GLY A 523 -21.95 2.50 3.60
CA GLY A 523 -21.93 1.81 4.91
C GLY A 523 -20.65 2.01 5.72
N VAL A 524 -19.68 2.77 5.20
CA VAL A 524 -18.42 3.13 5.88
C VAL A 524 -18.65 4.36 6.74
N ILE A 525 -19.22 4.14 7.92
CA ILE A 525 -19.61 5.20 8.86
C ILE A 525 -18.39 5.84 9.54
N GLU A 526 -18.51 7.08 10.04
CA GLU A 526 -17.43 7.80 10.73
C GLU A 526 -16.82 6.99 11.90
N HIS A 527 -17.67 6.36 12.71
CA HIS A 527 -17.28 5.66 13.94
C HIS A 527 -16.95 4.16 13.72
N LEU A 528 -16.47 3.80 12.52
CA LEU A 528 -16.09 2.42 12.21
C LEU A 528 -14.72 2.08 12.82
N VAL A 529 -14.69 1.10 13.72
CA VAL A 529 -13.44 0.56 14.28
C VAL A 529 -12.99 -0.62 13.44
N ARG A 530 -11.77 -0.58 12.90
CA ARG A 530 -11.18 -1.70 12.16
C ARG A 530 -10.02 -2.29 12.93
N ILE A 531 -9.96 -3.61 12.99
CA ILE A 531 -8.92 -4.35 13.70
C ILE A 531 -8.30 -5.40 12.79
N SER A 532 -6.99 -5.31 12.62
CA SER A 532 -6.16 -6.35 12.04
C SER A 532 -5.60 -7.22 13.17
N ILE A 533 -6.11 -8.44 13.29
CA ILE A 533 -5.71 -9.38 14.34
C ILE A 533 -4.33 -9.97 14.02
N GLY A 534 -3.44 -9.93 15.01
CA GLY A 534 -2.09 -10.46 14.92
C GLY A 534 -1.97 -11.91 15.38
N ILE A 535 -0.73 -12.30 15.67
CA ILE A 535 -0.37 -13.66 16.07
C ILE A 535 -0.05 -13.78 17.57
N GLU A 536 -0.58 -12.88 18.40
CA GLU A 536 -0.49 -12.99 19.85
C GLU A 536 -1.20 -14.25 20.39
N ASP A 537 -1.01 -14.52 21.68
CA ASP A 537 -1.78 -15.54 22.37
C ASP A 537 -3.28 -15.19 22.37
N LEU A 538 -4.12 -16.18 22.08
CA LEU A 538 -5.56 -15.97 21.93
C LEU A 538 -6.21 -15.57 23.26
N GLN A 539 -5.81 -16.16 24.38
CA GLN A 539 -6.39 -15.83 25.67
C GLN A 539 -6.01 -14.41 26.07
N TYR A 540 -4.76 -14.01 25.83
CA TYR A 540 -4.32 -12.63 26.00
C TYR A 540 -5.20 -11.65 25.19
N LEU A 541 -5.42 -11.91 23.90
CA LEU A 541 -6.28 -11.06 23.08
C LEU A 541 -7.72 -11.01 23.61
N LYS A 542 -8.29 -12.15 24.02
CA LYS A 542 -9.63 -12.20 24.62
C LYS A 542 -9.72 -11.33 25.88
N ASP A 543 -8.71 -11.34 26.73
CA ASP A 543 -8.70 -10.52 27.95
C ASP A 543 -8.65 -9.01 27.63
N LEU A 544 -7.88 -8.61 26.61
CA LEU A 544 -7.86 -7.22 26.13
C LEU A 544 -9.21 -6.79 25.55
N PHE A 545 -9.83 -7.63 24.73
CA PHE A 545 -11.14 -7.35 24.12
C PHE A 545 -12.24 -7.27 25.17
N ARG A 546 -12.27 -8.13 26.19
CA ARG A 546 -13.24 -8.03 27.29
C ARG A 546 -13.16 -6.69 28.03
N LYS A 547 -11.94 -6.22 28.31
CA LYS A 547 -11.73 -4.91 28.94
C LYS A 547 -12.27 -3.77 28.06
N ALA A 548 -11.95 -3.79 26.77
CA ALA A 548 -12.43 -2.79 25.82
C ALA A 548 -13.96 -2.81 25.65
N LEU A 549 -14.57 -4.00 25.61
CA LEU A 549 -16.01 -4.19 25.54
C LEU A 549 -16.73 -3.70 26.81
N THR A 550 -16.13 -3.86 27.99
CA THR A 550 -16.65 -3.31 29.24
C THR A 550 -16.73 -1.78 29.16
N ALA A 551 -15.65 -1.12 28.73
CA ALA A 551 -15.63 0.33 28.52
C ALA A 551 -16.66 0.78 27.47
N ALA A 552 -16.85 -0.01 26.40
CA ALA A 552 -17.87 0.26 25.40
C ALA A 552 -19.29 0.26 26.00
N SER A 553 -19.60 -0.73 26.84
CA SER A 553 -20.90 -0.85 27.53
C SER A 553 -21.15 0.28 28.52
N GLU A 554 -20.14 0.68 29.29
CA GLU A 554 -20.24 1.81 30.24
C GLU A 554 -20.49 3.15 29.54
N ALA A 555 -20.07 3.28 28.28
CA ALA A 555 -20.26 4.47 27.46
C ALA A 555 -21.58 4.49 26.68
N VAL A 556 -22.41 3.43 26.75
CA VAL A 556 -23.75 3.43 26.15
C VAL A 556 -24.69 4.25 27.02
N GLU A 557 -25.20 5.35 26.49
CA GLU A 557 -26.23 6.14 27.16
C GLU A 557 -27.58 5.39 27.12
N PRO A 558 -28.37 5.40 28.22
CA PRO A 558 -29.72 4.83 28.21
C PRO A 558 -30.57 5.54 27.16
N PHE A 559 -31.24 4.75 26.30
CA PHE A 559 -32.17 5.25 25.28
C PHE A 559 -33.44 5.85 25.88
#